data_AF-A0A2S2NZE6-F1
#
_entry.id   AF-A0A2S2NZE6-F1
#
_cell.length_a   1.000
_cell.length_b   1.000
_cell.length_c   1.000
_cell.angle_alpha   90.00
_cell.angle_beta   90.00
_cell.angle_gamma   90.00
#
_symmetry.space_group_name_H-M   'P 1'
#
loop_
_entity.id
_entity.type
_entity.pdbx_description
1 polymer ?
#
loop_
_entity_poly.entity_id
_entity_poly.type
_entity_poly.pdbx_seq_one_letter_code
_entity_poly.pdbx_strand_id
1 'polypeptide(L)'
;MSENGGVLLAINIKYNCIRIPTESIADIDFIFTLLNYNNCKLLLSCVFIPPNNHIYSYTAYCNKLVEKIISFHCIKNILIIGDFNIPGFMWSINEPLSNNIVNLVANSFINYLDLKQCNDIANHRQDILDLIFSDSQINNIHKSLSLTPIFDAYHPPFELIYP
;
A
#
# COMPACT_ATOMS: atom_id res chain seq x y z
N MET A 1 -20.80 4.75 6.51
CA MET A 1 -20.29 3.95 7.65
C MET A 1 -20.46 2.50 7.26
N SER A 2 -19.39 1.84 6.83
CA SER A 2 -19.36 0.40 6.54
C SER A 2 -19.00 -0.32 7.83
N GLU A 3 -19.87 -1.23 8.29
CA GLU A 3 -19.75 -1.89 9.60
C GLU A 3 -18.81 -3.11 9.63
N ASN A 4 -18.06 -3.44 8.58
CA ASN A 4 -17.26 -4.69 8.56
C ASN A 4 -15.86 -4.59 7.89
N GLY A 5 -15.22 -3.42 7.90
CA GLY A 5 -13.85 -3.25 7.40
C GLY A 5 -13.19 -1.99 7.97
N GLY A 6 -11.86 -1.94 7.94
CA GLY A 6 -11.11 -0.75 8.38
C GLY A 6 -9.60 -0.97 8.42
N VAL A 7 -8.85 0.13 8.28
CA VAL A 7 -7.39 0.13 8.42
C VAL A 7 -6.98 0.61 9.81
N LEU A 8 -5.99 -0.05 10.41
CA LEU A 8 -5.35 0.39 11.64
C LEU A 8 -3.84 0.49 11.43
N LEU A 9 -3.26 1.61 11.88
CA LEU A 9 -1.82 1.82 11.90
C LEU A 9 -1.37 2.11 13.33
N ALA A 10 -0.61 1.18 13.91
CA ALA A 10 -0.03 1.31 15.25
C ALA A 10 1.43 1.75 15.15
N ILE A 11 1.79 2.86 15.80
CA ILE A 11 3.15 3.41 15.79
C ILE A 11 3.67 3.45 17.21
N ASN A 12 4.90 2.97 17.41
CA ASN A 12 5.56 3.02 18.71
C ASN A 12 5.80 4.49 19.13
N ILE A 13 5.50 4.83 20.39
CA ILE A 13 5.60 6.19 20.94
C ILE A 13 6.99 6.85 20.81
N LYS A 14 8.05 6.05 20.61
CA LYS A 14 9.39 6.57 20.36
C LYS A 14 9.51 7.33 19.04
N TYR A 15 8.61 7.09 18.08
CA TYR A 15 8.59 7.77 16.81
C TYR A 15 7.64 8.95 16.83
N ASN A 16 8.11 10.10 16.33
CA ASN A 16 7.26 11.26 16.11
C ASN A 16 6.55 11.13 14.76
N CYS A 17 5.22 11.24 14.76
CA CYS A 17 4.42 11.11 13.56
C CYS A 17 3.19 12.03 13.57
N ILE A 18 2.73 12.42 12.39
CA ILE A 18 1.52 13.23 12.21
C ILE A 18 0.63 12.55 11.18
N ARG A 19 -0.64 12.32 11.52
CA ARG A 19 -1.64 11.85 10.55
C ARG A 19 -1.96 12.98 9.58
N ILE A 20 -1.90 12.70 8.27
CA ILE A 20 -2.28 13.66 7.24
C ILE A 20 -3.81 13.60 7.10
N PRO A 21 -4.54 14.72 7.28
CA PRO A 21 -5.98 14.76 7.04
C PRO A 21 -6.27 14.58 5.55
N THR A 22 -7.25 13.74 5.25
CA THR A 22 -7.61 13.39 3.88
C THR A 22 -9.12 13.34 3.72
N GLU A 23 -9.60 13.72 2.54
CA GLU A 23 -10.99 13.47 2.14
C GLU A 23 -11.25 11.97 2.06
N SER A 24 -12.40 11.51 2.55
CA SER A 24 -12.81 10.10 2.44
C SER A 24 -13.09 9.75 0.98
N ILE A 25 -12.68 8.55 0.56
CA ILE A 25 -13.07 7.96 -0.71
C ILE A 25 -14.06 6.84 -0.39
N ALA A 26 -15.15 6.75 -1.16
CA ALA A 26 -16.16 5.72 -0.94
C ALA A 26 -15.54 4.32 -1.06
N ASP A 27 -15.99 3.42 -0.18
CA ASP A 27 -15.69 1.99 -0.21
C ASP A 27 -14.21 1.62 -0.14
N ILE A 28 -13.34 2.53 0.32
CA ILE A 28 -11.94 2.22 0.63
C ILE A 28 -11.57 2.83 1.98
N ASP A 29 -10.72 2.14 2.71
CA ASP A 29 -10.20 2.60 3.98
C ASP A 29 -8.71 2.84 3.86
N PHE A 30 -8.22 3.96 4.39
CA PHE A 30 -6.80 4.27 4.36
C PHE A 30 -6.37 5.25 5.43
N ILE A 31 -5.08 5.23 5.75
CA ILE A 31 -4.43 6.16 6.67
C ILE A 31 -3.14 6.64 6.02
N PHE A 32 -2.94 7.96 5.99
CA PHE A 32 -1.64 8.57 5.67
C PHE A 32 -1.02 9.15 6.93
N THR A 33 0.24 8.84 7.16
CA THR A 33 1.02 9.36 8.29
C THR A 33 2.38 9.82 7.80
N LEU A 34 2.79 11.00 8.23
CA LEU A 34 4.15 11.49 8.07
C LEU A 34 4.95 11.10 9.30
N LEU A 35 5.90 10.20 9.14
CA LEU A 35 6.77 9.68 10.20
C LEU A 35 8.15 10.34 10.09
N ASN A 36 8.69 10.82 11.22
CA ASN A 36 10.09 11.22 11.28
C ASN A 36 10.95 9.98 11.55
N TYR A 37 11.71 9.55 10.56
CA TYR A 37 12.56 8.35 10.61
C TYR A 37 13.94 8.67 10.05
N ASN A 38 15.01 8.37 10.81
CA ASN A 38 16.40 8.66 10.43
C ASN A 38 16.65 10.13 9.98
N ASN A 39 16.04 11.10 10.66
CA ASN A 39 16.06 12.54 10.31
C ASN A 39 15.42 12.90 8.95
N CYS A 40 14.70 11.96 8.34
CA CYS A 40 13.93 12.14 7.11
C CYS A 40 12.43 12.04 7.40
N LYS A 41 11.63 12.57 6.48
CA LYS A 41 10.17 12.47 6.50
C LYS A 41 9.74 11.31 5.61
N LEU A 42 9.23 10.25 6.22
CA LEU A 42 8.66 9.10 5.53
C LEU A 42 7.14 9.24 5.45
N LEU A 43 6.57 9.24 4.25
CA LEU A 43 5.14 9.05 4.06
C LEU A 43 4.82 7.57 4.20
N LEU A 44 4.09 7.21 5.25
CA LEU A 44 3.53 5.89 5.44
C LEU A 44 2.04 5.91 5.09
N SER A 45 1.64 5.10 4.11
CA SER A 45 0.23 4.85 3.80
C SER A 45 -0.11 3.39 4.11
N CYS A 46 -1.23 3.19 4.81
CA CYS A 46 -1.86 1.88 4.93
C CYS A 46 -3.24 1.94 4.26
N VAL A 47 -3.55 1.00 3.37
CA VAL A 47 -4.80 1.00 2.59
C VAL A 47 -5.47 -0.38 2.60
N PHE A 48 -6.79 -0.38 2.58
CA PHE A 48 -7.63 -1.53 2.32
C PHE A 48 -8.62 -1.15 1.20
N ILE A 49 -8.53 -1.86 0.09
CA ILE A 49 -9.47 -1.77 -1.02
C ILE A 49 -10.22 -3.10 -1.09
N PRO A 50 -11.54 -3.14 -0.86
CA PRO A 50 -12.34 -4.36 -0.95
C PRO A 50 -12.18 -5.09 -2.30
N PRO A 51 -12.40 -6.42 -2.34
CA PRO A 51 -12.35 -7.18 -3.58
C PRO A 51 -13.43 -6.73 -4.57
N ASN A 52 -13.12 -6.84 -5.86
CA ASN A 52 -14.01 -6.45 -6.97
C ASN A 52 -14.46 -4.98 -6.93
N ASN A 53 -13.72 -4.10 -6.26
CA ASN A 53 -14.04 -2.67 -6.22
C ASN A 53 -13.86 -2.02 -7.60
N HIS A 54 -14.59 -0.93 -7.84
CA HIS A 54 -14.59 -0.24 -9.11
C HIS A 54 -13.26 0.48 -9.35
N ILE A 55 -12.81 0.54 -10.62
CA ILE A 55 -11.57 1.25 -11.02
C ILE A 55 -11.52 2.72 -10.57
N TYR A 56 -12.68 3.34 -10.36
CA TYR A 56 -12.77 4.73 -9.87
C TYR A 56 -12.23 4.88 -8.45
N SER A 57 -12.38 3.86 -7.59
CA SER A 57 -11.85 3.85 -6.22
C SER A 57 -10.32 3.84 -6.25
N TYR A 58 -9.72 2.99 -7.09
CA TYR A 58 -8.28 2.97 -7.33
C TYR A 58 -7.78 4.28 -7.92
N THR A 59 -8.52 4.90 -8.86
CA THR A 59 -8.12 6.16 -9.49
C THR A 59 -8.15 7.32 -8.49
N ALA A 60 -9.18 7.34 -7.64
CA ALA A 60 -9.30 8.33 -6.58
C ALA A 60 -8.15 8.19 -5.56
N TYR A 61 -7.82 6.96 -5.17
CA TYR A 61 -6.72 6.71 -4.24
C TYR A 61 -5.36 7.05 -4.86
N CYS A 62 -5.00 6.43 -6.00
CA CYS A 62 -3.68 6.56 -6.60
C CYS A 62 -3.43 8.00 -7.10
N ASN A 63 -4.28 8.51 -7.99
CA ASN A 63 -3.98 9.75 -8.70
C ASN A 63 -4.44 10.98 -7.93
N LYS A 64 -5.66 10.94 -7.38
CA LYS A 64 -6.23 12.15 -6.77
C LYS A 64 -5.72 12.39 -5.37
N LEU A 65 -5.33 11.33 -4.66
CA LEU A 65 -4.94 11.43 -3.26
C LEU A 65 -3.44 11.22 -3.03
N VAL A 66 -2.88 10.06 -3.41
CA VAL A 66 -1.46 9.77 -3.17
C VAL A 66 -0.55 10.77 -3.88
N GLU A 67 -0.72 10.95 -5.20
CA GLU A 67 0.10 11.90 -5.98
C GLU A 67 -0.06 13.35 -5.48
N LYS A 68 -1.29 13.74 -5.08
CA LYS A 68 -1.57 15.07 -4.51
C LYS A 68 -0.86 15.29 -3.18
N ILE A 69 -0.87 14.30 -2.28
CA ILE A 69 -0.19 14.39 -0.98
C ILE A 69 1.33 14.49 -1.18
N ILE A 70 1.90 13.64 -2.04
CA ILE A 70 3.34 13.61 -2.30
C ILE A 70 3.81 14.93 -2.89
N SER A 71 3.10 15.45 -3.91
CA SER A 71 3.43 16.73 -4.55
C SER A 71 3.26 17.92 -3.60
N PHE A 72 2.17 17.98 -2.83
CA PHE A 72 1.90 19.10 -1.91
C PHE A 72 2.92 19.18 -0.77
N HIS A 73 3.38 18.04 -0.26
CA HIS A 73 4.32 17.98 0.85
C HIS A 73 5.79 17.81 0.41
N CYS A 74 6.07 17.75 -0.90
CA CYS A 74 7.39 17.49 -1.49
C CYS A 74 8.09 16.26 -0.88
N ILE A 75 7.34 15.18 -0.67
CA ILE A 75 7.85 13.97 0.01
C ILE A 75 8.63 13.11 -0.97
N LYS A 76 9.78 12.60 -0.52
CA LYS A 76 10.64 11.71 -1.31
C LYS A 76 10.67 10.28 -0.79
N ASN A 77 10.60 10.10 0.53
CA ASN A 77 10.57 8.78 1.16
C ASN A 77 9.13 8.32 1.32
N ILE A 78 8.78 7.23 0.66
CA ILE A 78 7.40 6.77 0.49
C ILE A 78 7.37 5.27 0.79
N LEU A 79 6.39 4.89 1.60
CA LEU A 79 6.05 3.50 1.88
C LEU A 79 4.52 3.37 1.88
N ILE A 80 3.99 2.69 0.87
CA ILE A 80 2.57 2.40 0.72
C ILE A 80 2.41 0.89 0.88
N ILE A 81 1.59 0.49 1.86
CA ILE A 81 1.35 -0.92 2.19
C ILE A 81 -0.15 -1.12 2.26
N GLY A 82 -0.66 -2.24 1.80
CA GLY A 82 -2.05 -2.54 2.04
C GLY A 82 -2.58 -3.71 1.25
N ASP A 83 -3.81 -4.07 1.55
CA ASP A 83 -4.59 -5.01 0.76
C ASP A 83 -5.24 -4.24 -0.40
N PHE A 84 -4.72 -4.48 -1.60
CA PHE A 84 -5.24 -3.88 -2.82
C PHE A 84 -6.32 -4.75 -3.47
N ASN A 85 -6.44 -6.03 -3.09
CA ASN A 85 -7.33 -6.99 -3.76
C ASN A 85 -7.25 -6.95 -5.31
N ILE A 86 -6.05 -6.96 -5.87
CA ILE A 86 -5.82 -7.04 -7.33
C ILE A 86 -5.24 -8.41 -7.68
N PRO A 87 -6.07 -9.42 -8.02
CA PRO A 87 -5.59 -10.72 -8.46
C PRO A 87 -4.68 -10.61 -9.69
N GLY A 88 -3.63 -11.43 -9.73
CA GLY A 88 -2.65 -11.42 -10.81
C GLY A 88 -1.80 -10.14 -10.91
N PHE A 89 -1.78 -9.28 -9.89
CA PHE A 89 -0.82 -8.17 -9.87
C PHE A 89 0.58 -8.72 -9.59
N MET A 90 1.39 -8.77 -10.64
CA MET A 90 2.82 -9.01 -10.54
C MET A 90 3.51 -8.02 -11.45
N TRP A 91 4.16 -7.01 -10.87
CA TRP A 91 4.92 -6.08 -11.68
C TRP A 91 6.14 -6.78 -12.28
N SER A 92 6.11 -6.94 -13.60
CA SER A 92 7.25 -7.36 -14.42
C SER A 92 7.37 -6.37 -15.56
N ILE A 93 8.59 -5.90 -15.82
CA ILE A 93 8.92 -4.94 -16.89
C ILE A 93 8.54 -5.50 -18.28
N ASN A 94 8.34 -6.81 -18.39
CA ASN A 94 8.25 -7.51 -19.68
C ASN A 94 6.87 -8.05 -20.04
N GLU A 95 5.82 -7.84 -19.22
CA GLU A 95 4.51 -8.42 -19.50
C GLU A 95 3.44 -7.36 -19.78
N PRO A 96 2.65 -7.52 -20.87
CA PRO A 96 1.52 -6.64 -21.12
C PRO A 96 0.46 -6.83 -20.04
N LEU A 97 0.20 -5.76 -19.30
CA LEU A 97 -0.83 -5.73 -18.28
C LEU A 97 -2.21 -5.82 -18.93
N SER A 98 -2.90 -6.95 -18.78
CA SER A 98 -4.22 -7.21 -19.38
C SER A 98 -5.39 -6.56 -18.62
N ASN A 99 -5.15 -6.04 -17.42
CA ASN A 99 -6.16 -5.52 -16.51
C ASN A 99 -6.02 -3.99 -16.33
N ASN A 100 -7.12 -3.25 -16.51
CA ASN A 100 -7.15 -1.79 -16.38
C ASN A 100 -6.74 -1.29 -14.99
N ILE A 101 -7.06 -2.02 -13.92
CA ILE A 101 -6.68 -1.66 -12.55
C ILE A 101 -5.18 -1.86 -12.35
N VAL A 102 -4.64 -2.98 -12.85
CA VAL A 102 -3.19 -3.26 -12.80
C VAL A 102 -2.42 -2.16 -13.56
N ASN A 103 -2.89 -1.80 -14.76
CA ASN A 103 -2.35 -0.69 -15.55
C ASN A 103 -2.39 0.64 -14.81
N LEU A 104 -3.50 0.96 -14.15
CA LEU A 104 -3.64 2.17 -13.38
C LEU A 104 -2.61 2.23 -12.24
N VAL A 105 -2.57 1.20 -11.38
CA VAL A 105 -1.65 1.17 -10.23
C VAL A 105 -0.19 1.22 -10.69
N ALA A 106 0.18 0.45 -11.72
CA ALA A 106 1.53 0.49 -12.27
C ALA A 106 1.90 1.87 -12.83
N ASN A 107 0.99 2.51 -13.58
CA ASN A 107 1.28 3.83 -14.13
C ASN A 107 1.40 4.90 -13.04
N SER A 108 0.55 4.87 -12.01
CA SER A 108 0.57 5.87 -10.95
C SER A 108 1.75 5.67 -10.01
N PHE A 109 1.97 4.46 -9.51
CA PHE A 109 2.98 4.23 -8.48
C PHE A 109 4.35 3.96 -9.06
N ILE A 110 4.44 3.16 -10.11
CA ILE A 110 5.74 2.73 -10.64
C ILE A 110 6.24 3.75 -11.66
N ASN A 111 5.44 4.08 -12.67
CA ASN A 111 5.91 4.95 -13.76
C ASN A 111 5.93 6.43 -13.37
N TYR A 112 4.92 6.91 -12.64
CA TYR A 112 4.82 8.33 -12.29
C TYR A 112 5.57 8.69 -10.99
N LEU A 113 5.43 7.88 -9.94
CA LEU A 113 6.10 8.11 -8.66
C LEU A 113 7.46 7.42 -8.50
N ASP A 114 7.90 6.64 -9.49
CA ASP A 114 9.15 5.87 -9.46
C ASP A 114 9.25 4.91 -8.24
N LEU A 115 8.11 4.35 -7.80
CA LEU A 115 8.06 3.37 -6.73
C LEU A 115 8.30 1.95 -7.25
N LYS A 116 8.71 1.07 -6.35
CA LYS A 116 8.96 -0.35 -6.63
C LYS A 116 7.99 -1.21 -5.84
N GLN A 117 7.39 -2.20 -6.48
CA GLN A 117 6.77 -3.32 -5.75
C GLN A 117 7.89 -4.08 -5.04
N CYS A 118 7.85 -4.12 -3.71
CA CYS A 118 8.94 -4.65 -2.89
C CYS A 118 8.72 -6.09 -2.43
N ASN A 119 7.49 -6.61 -2.47
CA ASN A 119 7.15 -7.93 -1.95
C ASN A 119 6.71 -8.91 -3.06
N ASP A 120 6.97 -10.18 -2.81
CA ASP A 120 6.57 -11.35 -3.60
C ASP A 120 5.73 -12.36 -2.76
N ILE A 121 5.17 -11.88 -1.65
CA ILE A 121 4.46 -12.72 -0.68
C ILE A 121 3.08 -13.10 -1.25
N ALA A 122 3.04 -14.24 -1.91
CA ALA A 122 1.81 -14.80 -2.44
C ALA A 122 1.01 -15.58 -1.39
N ASN A 123 -0.31 -15.56 -1.57
CA ASN A 123 -1.29 -16.31 -0.80
C ASN A 123 -1.40 -17.77 -1.28
N HIS A 124 -2.36 -18.54 -0.73
CA HIS A 124 -2.54 -19.96 -1.09
C HIS A 124 -2.94 -20.20 -2.56
N ARG A 125 -3.31 -19.17 -3.32
CA ARG A 125 -3.68 -19.21 -4.74
C ARG A 125 -2.59 -18.67 -5.68
N GLN A 126 -1.41 -18.32 -5.14
CA GLN A 126 -0.33 -17.64 -5.88
C GLN A 126 -0.67 -16.19 -6.28
N ASP A 127 -1.69 -15.57 -5.68
CA ASP A 127 -1.97 -14.14 -5.84
C ASP A 127 -1.23 -13.32 -4.77
N ILE A 128 -0.73 -12.15 -5.15
CA ILE A 128 -0.17 -11.15 -4.23
C ILE A 128 -1.22 -10.03 -4.09
N LEU A 129 -2.03 -10.10 -3.03
CA LEU A 129 -3.11 -9.13 -2.78
C LEU A 129 -2.65 -7.98 -1.88
N ASP A 130 -1.82 -8.31 -0.89
CA ASP A 130 -1.13 -7.32 -0.08
C ASP A 130 0.10 -6.82 -0.82
N LEU A 131 0.10 -5.54 -1.19
CA LEU A 131 1.18 -4.93 -1.98
C LEU A 131 1.97 -3.93 -1.13
N ILE A 132 3.28 -3.92 -1.35
CA ILE A 132 4.23 -2.99 -0.74
C ILE A 132 4.90 -2.19 -1.86
N PHE A 133 4.67 -0.88 -1.89
CA PHE A 133 5.34 0.04 -2.79
C PHE A 133 6.26 1.00 -2.01
N SER A 134 7.48 1.20 -2.49
CA SER A 134 8.41 2.16 -1.88
C SER A 134 9.30 2.86 -2.90
N ASP A 135 9.79 4.06 -2.55
CA ASP A 135 10.80 4.81 -3.31
C ASP A 135 12.17 4.10 -3.34
N SER A 136 12.39 3.17 -2.40
CA SER A 136 13.62 2.41 -2.29
C SER A 136 13.35 0.92 -2.29
N GLN A 137 14.36 0.13 -2.68
CA GLN A 137 14.26 -1.32 -2.60
C GLN A 137 14.29 -1.76 -1.13
N ILE A 138 13.31 -2.57 -0.72
CA ILE A 138 13.30 -3.21 0.59
C ILE A 138 13.70 -4.68 0.38
N ASN A 139 14.84 -5.08 0.92
CA ASN A 139 15.38 -6.45 0.72
C ASN A 139 14.92 -7.45 1.77
N ASN A 140 14.40 -6.95 2.89
CA ASN A 140 14.10 -7.76 4.07
C ASN A 140 12.59 -7.76 4.28
N ILE A 141 11.88 -8.53 3.46
CA ILE A 141 10.45 -8.78 3.57
C ILE A 141 10.25 -10.29 3.64
N HIS A 142 9.54 -10.76 4.67
CA HIS A 142 9.29 -12.19 4.84
C HIS A 142 7.97 -12.44 5.57
N LYS A 143 7.42 -13.64 5.35
CA LYS A 143 6.23 -14.10 6.05
C LYS A 143 6.48 -14.14 7.55
N SER A 144 5.52 -13.67 8.33
CA SER A 144 5.58 -13.65 9.79
C SER A 144 4.50 -14.55 10.39
N LEU A 145 4.48 -14.65 11.72
CA LEU A 145 3.41 -15.35 12.42
C LEU A 145 2.18 -14.45 12.53
N SER A 146 0.99 -15.06 12.39
CA SER A 146 -0.25 -14.32 12.62
C SER A 146 -0.34 -13.85 14.06
N LEU A 147 -0.65 -12.57 14.24
CA LEU A 147 -0.97 -11.98 15.54
C LEU A 147 -2.41 -12.27 15.96
N THR A 148 -3.22 -12.81 15.06
CA THR A 148 -4.61 -13.20 15.31
C THR A 148 -4.76 -14.73 15.32
N PRO A 149 -5.68 -15.27 16.13
CA PRO A 149 -5.92 -16.72 16.18
C PRO A 149 -6.59 -17.26 14.91
N ILE A 150 -7.24 -16.39 14.12
CA ILE A 150 -7.88 -16.75 12.86
C ILE A 150 -6.89 -16.46 11.75
N PHE A 151 -6.35 -17.53 11.15
CA PHE A 151 -5.45 -17.42 10.02
C PHE A 151 -6.24 -17.13 8.74
N ASP A 152 -5.93 -16.00 8.10
CA ASP A 152 -6.43 -15.68 6.77
C ASP A 152 -5.45 -16.18 5.71
N ALA A 153 -5.88 -17.19 4.93
CA ALA A 153 -5.06 -17.77 3.87
C ALA A 153 -4.94 -16.88 2.62
N TYR A 154 -5.77 -15.83 2.48
CA TYR A 154 -5.69 -14.86 1.39
C TYR A 154 -4.71 -13.72 1.69
N HIS A 155 -4.52 -13.39 2.97
CA HIS A 155 -3.69 -12.29 3.45
C HIS A 155 -2.63 -12.79 4.44
N PRO A 156 -1.60 -13.51 3.96
CA PRO A 156 -0.55 -14.02 4.82
C PRO A 156 0.19 -12.86 5.51
N PRO A 157 0.36 -12.89 6.84
CA PRO A 157 1.04 -11.83 7.56
C PRO A 157 2.53 -11.80 7.18
N PHE A 158 3.10 -10.59 7.20
CA PHE A 158 4.51 -10.37 6.88
C PHE A 158 5.13 -9.33 7.81
N GLU A 159 6.45 -9.34 7.87
CA GLU A 159 7.24 -8.31 8.50
C GLU A 159 8.30 -7.80 7.53
N LEU A 160 8.71 -6.55 7.74
CA LEU A 160 9.72 -5.91 6.92
C LEU A 160 10.64 -5.02 7.76
N ILE A 161 11.86 -4.81 7.25
CA ILE A 161 12.80 -3.83 7.80
C ILE A 161 13.00 -2.73 6.76
N TYR A 162 12.50 -1.53 7.07
CA TYR A 162 12.68 -0.35 6.23
C TYR A 162 14.10 0.24 6.44
N PRO A 163 14.87 0.52 5.36
CA PRO A 163 16.25 0.98 5.44
C PRO A 163 16.41 2.37 6.09
#